data_AF-A0A1B2EEV2-F1
#
_entry.id   AF-A0A1B2EEV2-F1
#
_cell.length_a   1.000
_cell.length_b   1.000
_cell.length_c   1.000
_cell.angle_alpha   90.00
_cell.angle_beta   90.00
_cell.angle_gamma   90.00
#
_symmetry.space_group_name_H-M   'P 1'
#
loop_
_entity.id
_entity.type
_entity.pdbx_description
1 polymer ?
#
loop_
_entity_poly.entity_id
_entity_poly.type
_entity_poly.pdbx_seq_one_letter_code
_entity_poly.pdbx_strand_id
1 'polypeptide(L)' 'MIAIQNPIEWRRFCEGVLQRADLCNDPRFADNPSRVENRQQLDAEIGPIFASLTRDAAIMRLEAHQIA' A
#
# COMPACT_ATOMS: atom_id res chain seq x y z
N MET A 1 3.23 3.86 10.33
CA MET A 1 2.34 2.70 10.20
C MET A 1 1.14 3.14 9.40
N ILE A 2 0.96 2.62 8.19
CA ILE A 2 -0.17 2.99 7.32
C ILE A 2 -1.39 2.22 7.82
N ALA A 3 -2.42 2.92 8.29
CA ALA A 3 -3.61 2.33 8.89
C ALA A 3 -4.74 2.20 7.86
N ILE A 4 -4.46 1.63 6.68
CA ILE A 4 -5.47 1.42 5.65
C ILE A 4 -6.37 0.23 6.02
N GLN A 5 -7.55 0.54 6.54
CA GLN A 5 -8.55 -0.44 6.92
C GLN A 5 -9.65 -0.59 5.85
N ASN A 6 -9.87 0.46 5.04
CA ASN A 6 -10.91 0.47 4.02
C ASN A 6 -10.43 -0.20 2.72
N PRO A 7 -11.19 -1.16 2.15
CA PRO A 7 -10.88 -1.78 0.86
C PRO A 7 -10.73 -0.78 -0.31
N ILE A 8 -11.46 0.33 -0.27
CA ILE A 8 -11.38 1.37 -1.31
C ILE A 8 -10.04 2.12 -1.23
N GLU A 9 -9.63 2.48 -0.02
CA GLU A 9 -8.32 3.11 0.22
C GLU A 9 -7.19 2.15 -0.12
N TRP A 10 -7.34 0.86 0.19
CA TRP A 10 -6.37 -0.16 -0.19
C TRP A 10 -6.16 -0.21 -1.70
N ARG A 11 -7.25 -0.22 -2.49
CA ARG A 11 -7.18 -0.16 -3.96
C ARG A 11 -6.43 1.08 -4.45
N ARG A 12 -6.80 2.25 -3.95
CA ARG A 12 -6.15 3.53 -4.32
C ARG A 12 -4.67 3.54 -3.95
N PHE A 13 -4.32 2.93 -2.83
CA PHE A 13 -2.94 2.80 -2.39
C PHE A 13 -2.13 1.87 -3.30
N CYS A 14 -2.64 0.69 -3.62
CA CYS A 14 -1.99 -0.22 -4.57
C CYS A 14 -1.81 0.41 -5.95
N GLU A 15 -2.88 0.95 -6.53
CA GLU A 15 -2.89 1.45 -7.91
C GLU A 15 -2.16 2.78 -8.05
N GLY A 16 -2.35 3.68 -7.09
CA GLY A 16 -1.85 5.04 -7.16
C GLY A 16 -0.49 5.24 -6.49
N VAL A 17 -0.38 4.85 -5.23
CA VAL A 17 0.81 5.12 -4.41
C VAL A 17 1.92 4.12 -4.74
N LEU A 18 1.59 2.83 -4.65
CA LEU A 18 2.52 1.73 -4.91
C LEU A 18 2.71 1.46 -6.41
N GLN A 19 1.77 1.89 -7.26
CA GLN A 19 1.75 1.57 -8.69
C GLN A 19 1.84 0.06 -8.97
N ARG A 20 1.28 -0.74 -8.06
CA ARG A 20 1.26 -2.21 -8.02
C ARG A 20 -0.17 -2.67 -7.76
N ALA A 21 -1.03 -2.52 -8.78
CA ALA A 21 -2.44 -2.93 -8.73
C ALA A 21 -2.60 -4.45 -8.46
N ASP A 22 -1.59 -5.24 -8.81
CA ASP A 22 -1.50 -6.67 -8.55
C ASP A 22 -1.56 -7.01 -7.05
N LEU A 23 -0.96 -6.17 -6.18
CA LEU A 23 -0.99 -6.38 -4.72
C LEU A 23 -2.41 -6.32 -4.16
N CYS A 24 -3.32 -5.60 -4.80
CA CYS A 24 -4.70 -5.52 -4.36
C CYS A 24 -5.55 -6.74 -4.74
N ASN A 25 -5.10 -7.50 -5.74
CA ASN A 25 -5.74 -8.75 -6.15
C ASN A 25 -5.03 -9.99 -5.57
N ASP A 26 -3.86 -9.81 -4.95
CA ASP A 26 -3.13 -10.87 -4.28
C ASP A 26 -3.94 -11.36 -3.07
N PRO A 27 -4.31 -12.65 -3.00
CA PRO A 27 -5.06 -13.21 -1.87
C PRO A 27 -4.38 -12.97 -0.52
N ARG A 28 -3.06 -12.82 -0.49
CA ARG A 28 -2.28 -12.53 0.72
C ARG A 28 -2.54 -11.13 1.28
N PHE A 29 -3.00 -10.20 0.44
CA PHE A 29 -3.16 -8.78 0.81
C PHE A 29 -4.55 -8.20 0.48
N ALA A 30 -5.45 -9.01 -0.09
CA ALA A 30 -6.77 -8.58 -0.57
C ALA A 30 -7.65 -7.95 0.53
N ASP A 31 -7.59 -8.48 1.75
CA ASP A 31 -8.35 -8.00 2.90
C ASP A 31 -7.48 -7.66 4.11
N ASN A 32 -8.10 -7.01 5.10
CA ASN A 32 -7.38 -6.53 6.29
C ASN A 32 -6.78 -7.67 7.14
N PRO A 33 -7.52 -8.76 7.44
CA PRO A 33 -6.93 -9.91 8.13
C PRO A 33 -5.72 -10.50 7.41
N SER A 34 -5.82 -10.68 6.08
CA SER A 34 -4.73 -11.26 5.27
C SER A 34 -3.50 -10.36 5.28
N ARG A 35 -3.67 -9.03 5.19
CA ARG A 35 -2.55 -8.07 5.32
C ARG A 35 -1.90 -8.09 6.70
N VAL A 36 -2.67 -8.31 7.77
CA VAL A 36 -2.13 -8.40 9.13
C VAL A 36 -1.36 -9.70 9.32
N GLU A 37 -1.89 -10.82 8.83
CA GLU A 37 -1.23 -12.13 8.86
C GLU A 37 0.04 -12.14 8.00
N ASN A 38 -0.03 -11.59 6.80
CA ASN A 38 1.07 -11.55 5.84
C ASN A 38 1.89 -10.24 5.92
N ARG A 39 1.91 -9.59 7.09
CA ARG A 39 2.49 -8.25 7.24
C ARG A 39 3.96 -8.19 6.85
N GLN A 40 4.75 -9.19 7.22
CA GLN A 40 6.17 -9.25 6.84
C GLN A 40 6.36 -9.38 5.33
N GLN A 41 5.55 -10.20 4.65
CA GLN A 41 5.62 -10.27 3.19
C GLN A 41 5.16 -8.97 2.54
N LEU A 42 4.11 -8.33 3.09
CA LEU A 42 3.65 -7.05 2.58
C LEU A 42 4.71 -5.97 2.71
N ASP A 43 5.35 -5.87 3.89
CA ASP A 43 6.45 -4.93 4.15
C ASP A 43 7.64 -5.17 3.19
N ALA A 44 7.93 -6.43 2.85
CA ALA A 44 8.97 -6.78 1.87
C ALA A 44 8.62 -6.37 0.43
N GLU A 45 7.34 -6.36 0.05
CA GLU A 45 6.88 -5.90 -1.27
C GLU A 45 6.87 -4.36 -1.37
N ILE A 46 6.39 -3.66 -0.33
CA ILE A 46 6.28 -2.20 -0.33
C ILE A 46 7.59 -1.49 0.01
N GLY A 47 8.47 -2.14 0.79
CA GLY A 47 9.72 -1.56 1.28
C GLY A 47 10.63 -1.04 0.17
N PRO A 48 10.93 -1.83 -0.88
CA PRO A 48 11.70 -1.38 -2.03
C PRO A 48 11.06 -0.19 -2.77
N ILE A 49 9.72 -0.14 -2.84
CA ILE A 49 8.99 0.95 -3.50
C ILE A 49 9.20 2.25 -2.74
N PHE A 50 8.97 2.26 -1.43
CA PHE A 50 9.21 3.45 -0.62
C PHE A 50 10.69 3.81 -0.51
N ALA A 51 11.61 2.83 -0.54
CA ALA A 51 13.04 3.09 -0.57
C ALA A 51 13.49 3.81 -1.86
N SER A 52 12.76 3.62 -2.97
CA SER A 52 13.02 4.33 -4.23
C SER A 52 12.43 5.75 -4.27
N LEU A 53 11.60 6.12 -3.30
CA LEU A 53 10.95 7.43 -3.23
C LEU A 53 11.61 8.31 -2.16
N THR A 54 11.70 9.60 -2.45
CA THR A 54 11.98 10.57 -1.39
C THR A 54 10.75 10.68 -0.47
N ARG A 55 10.97 11.12 0.77
CA ARG A 55 9.89 11.35 1.73
C ARG A 55 8.80 12.26 1.15
N ASP A 56 9.19 13.34 0.48
CA ASP A 56 8.25 14.31 -0.09
C ASP A 56 7.48 13.71 -1.27
N ALA A 57 8.14 12.88 -2.11
CA ALA A 57 7.46 12.14 -3.17
C ALA A 57 6.44 11.14 -2.61
N ALA A 58 6.77 10.44 -1.53
CA ALA A 58 5.86 9.52 -0.86
C ALA A 58 4.63 10.26 -0.29
N ILE A 59 4.85 11.41 0.38
CA ILE A 59 3.77 12.25 0.91
C ILE A 59 2.87 12.77 -0.21
N MET A 60 3.46 13.34 -1.28
CA MET A 60 2.69 13.82 -2.43
C MET A 60 1.83 12.72 -3.06
N ARG A 61 2.35 11.49 -3.18
CA ARG A 61 1.56 10.36 -3.70
C ARG A 61 0.41 9.98 -2.76
N LEU A 62 0.66 9.92 -1.45
CA LEU A 62 -0.38 9.61 -0.46
C LEU A 62 -1.50 10.66 -0.49
N GLU A 63 -1.15 11.95 -0.51
CA GLU A 63 -2.11 13.06 -0.59
C GLU A 63 -2.90 13.05 -1.91
N ALA A 64 -2.22 12.85 -3.05
CA ALA A 64 -2.85 12.80 -4.36
C ALA A 64 -3.89 11.68 -4.49
N HIS A 65 -3.71 10.58 -3.76
CA HIS A 65 -4.62 9.44 -3.74
C HIS A 65 -5.57 9.41 -2.55
N GLN A 66 -5.63 10.51 -1.77
CA GLN A 66 -6.53 10.67 -0.62
C GLN A 66 -6.36 9.56 0.43
N ILE A 67 -5.12 9.18 0.70
CA ILE A 67 -4.77 8.23 1.76
C ILE A 67 -4.50 9.04 3.04
N ALA A 68 -5.35 8.83 4.06
CA ALA A 68 -5.34 9.57 5.33
C ALA A 68 -4.45 8.93 6.41
#